data_AF-A0A7C5YTX7-F1
#
_entry.id   AF-A0A7C5YTX7-F1
#
_cell.length_a   1.000
_cell.length_b   1.000
_cell.length_c   1.000
_cell.angle_alpha   90.00
_cell.angle_beta   90.00
_cell.angle_gamma   90.00
#
_symmetry.space_group_name_H-M   'P 1'
#
loop_
_entity.id
_entity.type
_entity.pdbx_description
1 polymer ?
#
loop_
_entity_poly.entity_id
_entity_poly.type
_entity_poly.pdbx_seq_one_letter_code
_entity_poly.pdbx_strand_id
1 'polypeptide(L)'
;RRPVGWIMARVTSDSSRIADLVTWGLLDSTWGVLSVVTAAYFMLIIHWKLALLVLAVVPILVVVAVQFRKKILTEFRRARRINAKITAAYNENIAGVRVVKALCREEENQREFERLSEAMYRSSYRAAWLSALFLPAVQMISAIAIAVVVGYGGSQYHLAGLTIGGIQAFISYVTFMLWPIQDLARVFAEMQHAVASAERVFSLLDAVPEVRDLPGAYDPGTLRGDIEFDHVYFDYEDGQPVLEDFCLQVKAGETIALVGPTGGGKTTIVNLLCRFYEPKRGTIRIGGRDYRDFSLQAIQSRLGVVLQTPHLFSGTIRENIRYGRLEATDEEVEEAARLAGAHDFIMTLEKGYDQEVGEGGNLLSVGQKQLVSLARAILARPEILIMDEATSSVDTLTEALIQRGMERLMEGRTAFVIAHRLSTIRRADRIVVIENGRIVEMGTHAELLRRRGRYYELYTRQFRDERRRAYEPLLVGEAVTP
;
A
#
# COMPACT_ATOMS: atom_id res chain seq x y z
N ARG A 1 3.90 10.05 0.73
CA ARG A 1 3.50 8.86 -0.08
C ARG A 1 2.22 8.25 0.49
N ARG A 2 1.28 7.80 -0.35
CA ARG A 2 0.05 7.13 0.11
C ARG A 2 0.33 5.62 0.34
N PRO A 3 -0.01 5.04 1.50
CA PRO A 3 0.28 3.64 1.78
C PRO A 3 -0.58 2.69 0.93
N VAL A 4 -0.06 1.52 0.56
CA VAL A 4 -0.78 0.54 -0.30
C VAL A 4 -2.15 0.15 0.28
N GLY A 5 -2.24 -0.02 1.61
CA GLY A 5 -3.51 -0.31 2.28
C GLY A 5 -4.58 0.77 2.10
N TRP A 6 -4.17 2.03 1.93
CA TRP A 6 -5.09 3.14 1.62
C TRP A 6 -5.68 2.99 0.21
N ILE A 7 -4.91 2.49 -0.76
CA ILE A 7 -5.39 2.22 -2.12
C ILE A 7 -6.30 0.98 -2.13
N MET A 8 -5.87 -0.10 -1.49
CA MET A 8 -6.64 -1.36 -1.42
C MET A 8 -8.02 -1.16 -0.80
N ALA A 9 -8.13 -0.37 0.27
CA ALA A 9 -9.41 -0.09 0.92
C ALA A 9 -10.41 0.61 -0.02
N ARG A 10 -9.93 1.45 -0.94
CA ARG A 10 -10.76 2.16 -1.93
C ARG A 10 -11.33 1.23 -2.98
N VAL A 11 -10.47 0.37 -3.52
CA VAL A 11 -10.85 -0.59 -4.56
C VAL A 11 -11.81 -1.65 -4.01
N THR A 12 -11.65 -2.04 -2.74
CA THR A 12 -12.44 -3.11 -2.11
C THR A 12 -13.60 -2.58 -1.26
N SER A 13 -13.32 -2.20 -0.02
CA SER A 13 -14.34 -1.89 0.99
C SER A 13 -15.15 -0.64 0.70
N ASP A 14 -14.55 0.41 0.13
CA ASP A 14 -15.25 1.65 -0.16
C ASP A 14 -16.15 1.50 -1.39
N SER A 15 -15.66 0.87 -2.47
CA SER A 15 -16.48 0.52 -3.63
C SER A 15 -17.69 -0.34 -3.26
N SER A 16 -17.51 -1.36 -2.41
CA SER A 16 -18.61 -2.21 -1.93
C SER A 16 -19.69 -1.40 -1.23
N ARG A 17 -19.31 -0.49 -0.32
CA ARG A 17 -20.29 0.34 0.41
C ARG A 17 -21.07 1.27 -0.49
N ILE A 18 -20.45 1.79 -1.54
CA ILE A 18 -21.13 2.62 -2.54
C ILE A 18 -22.13 1.76 -3.31
N ALA A 19 -21.71 0.58 -3.76
CA ALA A 19 -22.57 -0.36 -4.48
C ALA A 19 -23.77 -0.82 -3.64
N ASP A 20 -23.57 -1.12 -2.36
CA ASP A 20 -24.63 -1.53 -1.43
C ASP A 20 -25.67 -0.42 -1.23
N LEU A 21 -25.23 0.83 -1.06
CA LEU A 21 -26.15 1.97 -0.93
C LEU A 21 -26.99 2.16 -2.20
N VAL A 22 -26.34 2.14 -3.37
CA VAL A 22 -27.03 2.37 -4.65
C VAL A 22 -28.01 1.24 -4.95
N THR A 23 -27.65 -0.01 -4.63
CA THR A 23 -28.48 -1.17 -4.96
C THR A 23 -29.60 -1.37 -3.93
N TRP A 24 -29.25 -1.50 -2.66
CA TRP A 24 -30.19 -1.85 -1.59
C TRP A 24 -30.72 -0.61 -0.88
N GLY A 25 -29.87 0.37 -0.61
CA GLY A 25 -30.28 1.59 0.08
C GLY A 25 -31.39 2.35 -0.65
N LEU A 26 -31.30 2.50 -1.98
CA LEU A 26 -32.36 3.14 -2.77
C LEU A 26 -33.66 2.33 -2.77
N LEU A 27 -33.57 1.01 -2.87
CA LEU A 27 -34.73 0.12 -2.86
C LEU A 27 -35.43 0.16 -1.50
N ASP A 28 -34.68 -0.04 -0.42
CA ASP A 28 -35.19 0.00 0.96
C ASP A 28 -35.78 1.36 1.31
N SER A 29 -35.15 2.46 0.86
CA SER A 29 -35.68 3.81 1.10
C SER A 29 -36.98 4.04 0.35
N THR A 30 -37.04 3.63 -0.92
CA THR A 30 -38.24 3.79 -1.76
C THR A 30 -39.39 2.96 -1.19
N TRP A 31 -39.13 1.69 -0.86
CA TRP A 31 -40.09 0.80 -0.21
C TRP A 31 -40.54 1.35 1.13
N GLY A 32 -39.60 1.81 1.96
CA GLY A 32 -39.88 2.33 3.29
C GLY A 32 -40.77 3.57 3.26
N VAL A 33 -40.43 4.55 2.42
CA VAL A 33 -41.23 5.78 2.23
C VAL A 33 -42.60 5.44 1.68
N LEU A 34 -42.68 4.60 0.64
CA LEU A 34 -43.95 4.23 0.02
C LEU A 34 -44.86 3.50 1.01
N SER A 35 -44.31 2.58 1.81
CA SER A 35 -45.04 1.82 2.82
C SER A 35 -45.64 2.73 3.89
N VAL A 36 -44.84 3.66 4.42
CA VAL A 36 -45.27 4.62 5.45
C VAL A 36 -46.32 5.59 4.90
N VAL A 37 -46.10 6.15 3.71
CA VAL A 37 -47.06 7.08 3.08
C VAL A 37 -48.37 6.39 2.76
N THR A 38 -48.32 5.16 2.23
CA THR A 38 -49.51 4.37 1.89
C THR A 38 -50.32 4.02 3.15
N ALA A 39 -49.65 3.57 4.21
CA ALA A 39 -50.31 3.28 5.49
C ALA A 39 -50.94 4.54 6.10
N ALA A 40 -50.23 5.67 6.08
CA ALA A 40 -50.75 6.95 6.56
C ALA A 40 -51.97 7.42 5.74
N TYR A 41 -51.91 7.30 4.41
CA TYR A 41 -53.01 7.66 3.50
C TYR A 41 -54.28 6.85 3.80
N PHE A 42 -54.18 5.52 3.88
CA PHE A 42 -55.34 4.68 4.20
C PHE A 42 -55.87 4.93 5.61
N MET A 43 -55.01 5.14 6.61
CA MET A 43 -55.45 5.50 7.96
C MET A 43 -56.23 6.82 7.98
N LEU A 44 -55.79 7.83 7.23
CA LEU A 44 -56.48 9.13 7.13
C LEU A 44 -57.86 8.99 6.49
N ILE A 45 -58.01 8.13 5.46
CA ILE A 45 -59.30 7.84 4.82
C ILE A 45 -60.25 7.14 5.79
N ILE A 46 -59.77 6.13 6.54
CA ILE A 46 -60.62 5.37 7.47
C ILE A 46 -61.09 6.28 8.61
N HIS A 47 -60.18 6.99 9.28
CA HIS A 47 -60.53 7.91 10.35
C HIS A 47 -59.41 8.90 10.69
N TRP A 48 -59.49 10.11 10.14
CA TRP A 48 -58.42 11.12 10.23
C TRP A 48 -57.99 11.50 11.65
N LYS A 49 -58.91 11.62 12.63
CA LYS A 49 -58.54 11.98 14.02
C LYS A 49 -57.71 10.88 14.69
N LEU A 50 -58.04 9.62 14.40
CA LEU A 50 -57.34 8.46 14.96
C LEU A 50 -55.98 8.30 14.26
N ALA A 51 -55.93 8.55 12.94
CA ALA A 51 -54.69 8.57 12.18
C ALA A 51 -53.70 9.62 12.70
N LEU A 52 -54.13 10.85 13.00
CA LEU A 52 -53.24 11.87 13.57
C LEU A 52 -52.68 11.46 14.94
N LEU A 53 -53.50 10.82 15.77
CA LEU A 53 -53.08 10.32 17.09
C LEU A 53 -52.03 9.22 16.98
N VAL A 54 -52.19 8.31 16.03
CA VAL A 54 -51.21 7.25 15.73
C VAL A 54 -49.94 7.83 15.09
N LEU A 55 -50.09 8.76 14.14
CA LEU A 55 -48.95 9.42 13.48
C LEU A 55 -48.12 10.24 14.47
N ALA A 56 -48.70 10.77 15.56
CA ALA A 56 -47.96 11.43 16.63
C ALA A 56 -47.00 10.50 17.38
N VAL A 57 -47.19 9.17 17.32
CA VAL A 57 -46.26 8.19 17.88
C VAL A 57 -45.00 8.06 17.03
N VAL A 58 -45.08 8.32 15.72
CA VAL A 58 -43.95 8.16 14.79
C VAL A 58 -42.76 9.07 15.15
N PRO A 59 -42.92 10.39 15.41
CA PRO A 59 -41.83 11.23 15.89
C PRO A 59 -41.18 10.72 17.19
N ILE A 60 -41.98 10.20 18.13
CA ILE A 60 -41.47 9.64 19.38
C ILE A 60 -40.61 8.41 19.11
N LEU A 61 -41.09 7.50 18.25
CA LEU A 61 -40.34 6.32 17.83
C LEU A 61 -39.01 6.71 17.18
N VAL A 62 -39.01 7.69 16.26
CA VAL A 62 -37.81 8.19 15.58
C VAL A 62 -36.81 8.76 16.59
N VAL A 63 -37.25 9.59 17.53
CA VAL A 63 -36.37 10.16 18.56
C VAL A 63 -35.74 9.07 19.43
N VAL A 64 -36.52 8.09 19.87
CA VAL A 64 -36.04 6.96 20.66
C VAL A 64 -35.03 6.14 19.85
N ALA A 65 -35.34 5.80 18.60
CA ALA A 65 -34.44 5.05 17.71
C ALA A 65 -33.11 5.78 17.48
N VAL A 66 -33.15 7.09 17.20
CA VAL A 66 -31.94 7.91 17.01
C VAL A 66 -31.09 7.95 18.29
N GLN A 67 -31.70 8.09 19.47
CA GLN A 67 -30.96 8.10 20.74
C GLN A 67 -30.30 6.75 21.05
N PHE A 68 -31.04 5.64 20.90
CA PHE A 68 -30.49 4.29 21.05
C PHE A 68 -29.35 4.06 20.07
N ARG A 69 -29.55 4.35 18.78
CA ARG A 69 -28.53 4.24 17.74
C ARG A 69 -27.26 5.03 18.11
N LYS A 70 -27.39 6.28 18.57
CA LYS A 70 -26.24 7.11 18.96
C LYS A 70 -25.43 6.49 20.11
N LYS A 71 -26.11 5.99 21.16
CA LYS A 71 -25.46 5.35 22.31
C LYS A 71 -24.81 4.01 21.92
N ILE A 72 -25.53 3.16 21.20
CA ILE A 72 -25.05 1.86 20.69
C ILE A 72 -23.80 2.06 19.82
N LEU A 73 -23.85 2.97 18.84
CA LEU A 73 -22.71 3.25 17.96
C LEU A 73 -21.50 3.79 18.72
N THR A 74 -21.72 4.59 19.78
CA THR A 74 -20.63 5.13 20.59
C THR A 74 -19.88 4.02 21.33
N GLU A 75 -20.60 3.11 22.00
CA GLU A 75 -19.98 1.98 22.70
C GLU A 75 -19.34 0.98 21.70
N PHE A 76 -19.96 0.69 20.55
CA PHE A 76 -19.34 -0.13 19.51
C PHE A 76 -18.08 0.51 18.91
N ARG A 77 -18.05 1.85 18.75
CA ARG A 77 -16.83 2.56 18.31
C ARG A 77 -15.74 2.45 19.37
N ARG A 78 -16.07 2.54 20.66
CA ARG A 78 -15.12 2.34 21.76
C ARG A 78 -14.57 0.91 21.77
N ALA A 79 -15.43 -0.09 21.65
CA ALA A 79 -15.04 -1.50 21.56
C ALA A 79 -14.10 -1.75 20.37
N ARG A 80 -14.43 -1.24 19.17
CA ARG A 80 -13.56 -1.35 17.98
C ARG A 80 -12.19 -0.69 18.16
N ARG A 81 -12.12 0.48 18.78
CA ARG A 81 -10.83 1.14 19.08
C ARG A 81 -9.97 0.31 20.03
N ILE A 82 -10.58 -0.32 21.04
CA ILE A 82 -9.85 -1.20 21.97
C ILE A 82 -9.43 -2.48 21.25
N ASN A 83 -10.29 -3.06 20.43
CA ASN A 83 -9.96 -4.23 19.61
C ASN A 83 -8.75 -3.98 18.71
N ALA A 84 -8.64 -2.82 18.06
CA ALA A 84 -7.46 -2.46 17.28
C ALA A 84 -6.17 -2.43 18.13
N LYS A 85 -6.24 -1.96 19.38
CA LYS A 85 -5.10 -2.01 20.31
C LYS A 85 -4.75 -3.44 20.71
N ILE A 86 -5.75 -4.28 20.97
CA ILE A 86 -5.57 -5.70 21.27
C ILE A 86 -4.88 -6.40 20.10
N THR A 87 -5.35 -6.19 18.86
CA THR A 87 -4.75 -6.78 17.66
C THR A 87 -3.31 -6.30 17.44
N ALA A 88 -3.02 -5.02 17.68
CA ALA A 88 -1.67 -4.48 17.59
C ALA A 88 -0.74 -5.12 18.63
N ALA A 89 -1.15 -5.15 19.91
CA ALA A 89 -0.40 -5.79 20.98
C ALA A 89 -0.19 -7.29 20.73
N TYR A 90 -1.21 -7.99 20.22
CA TYR A 90 -1.11 -9.40 19.84
C TYR A 90 -0.08 -9.61 18.73
N ASN A 91 -0.12 -8.80 17.67
CA ASN A 91 0.82 -8.88 16.55
C ASN A 91 2.26 -8.62 17.00
N GLU A 92 2.47 -7.62 17.86
CA GLU A 92 3.78 -7.30 18.44
C GLU A 92 4.32 -8.44 19.31
N ASN A 93 3.48 -9.03 20.16
CA ASN A 93 3.85 -10.16 21.01
C ASN A 93 4.22 -11.41 20.21
N ILE A 94 3.50 -11.70 19.12
CA ILE A 94 3.80 -12.85 18.25
C ILE A 94 5.06 -12.60 17.43
N ALA A 95 5.18 -11.42 16.81
CA ALA A 95 6.39 -11.06 16.07
C ALA A 95 7.64 -11.09 16.97
N GLY A 96 7.49 -10.65 18.22
CA GLY A 96 8.52 -10.63 19.24
C GLY A 96 8.60 -11.88 20.12
N VAL A 97 7.94 -12.99 19.79
CA VAL A 97 7.78 -14.13 20.72
C VAL A 97 9.11 -14.67 21.27
N ARG A 98 10.15 -14.69 20.43
CA ARG A 98 11.50 -15.12 20.85
C ARG A 98 12.10 -14.19 21.90
N VAL A 99 11.86 -12.87 21.77
CA VAL A 99 12.32 -11.85 22.72
C VAL A 99 11.53 -11.93 24.01
N VAL A 100 10.20 -12.08 23.92
CA VAL A 100 9.33 -12.26 25.10
C VAL A 100 9.78 -13.47 25.93
N LYS A 101 10.06 -14.60 25.25
CA LYS A 101 10.56 -15.82 25.87
C LYS A 101 11.97 -15.66 26.45
N ALA A 102 12.87 -15.02 25.71
CA ALA A 102 14.24 -14.79 26.17
C ALA A 102 14.31 -13.88 27.40
N LEU A 103 13.34 -12.97 27.56
CA LEU A 103 13.26 -12.03 28.67
C LEU A 103 12.25 -12.45 29.76
N CYS A 104 11.66 -13.65 29.67
CA CYS A 104 10.67 -14.18 30.62
C CYS A 104 9.51 -13.21 30.94
N ARG A 105 8.97 -12.53 29.91
CA ARG A 105 7.94 -11.48 30.06
C ARG A 105 6.49 -11.96 29.87
N GLU A 106 6.24 -13.26 29.80
CA GLU A 106 4.93 -13.81 29.46
C GLU A 106 3.82 -13.35 30.40
N GLU A 107 4.05 -13.40 31.71
CA GLU A 107 3.02 -13.03 32.70
C GLU A 107 2.65 -11.54 32.62
N GLU A 108 3.64 -10.67 32.44
CA GLU A 108 3.39 -9.22 32.37
C GLU A 108 2.64 -8.87 31.09
N ASN A 109 3.02 -9.48 29.97
CA ASN A 109 2.34 -9.27 28.68
C ASN A 109 0.91 -9.85 28.71
N GLN A 110 0.69 -10.96 29.43
CA GLN A 110 -0.63 -11.53 29.68
C GLN A 110 -1.52 -10.58 30.50
N ARG A 111 -1.01 -9.99 31.59
CA ARG A 111 -1.76 -9.00 32.40
C ARG A 111 -2.14 -7.77 31.59
N GLU A 112 -1.24 -7.28 30.74
CA GLU A 112 -1.54 -6.17 29.85
C GLU A 112 -2.67 -6.53 28.86
N PHE A 113 -2.61 -7.73 28.28
CA PHE A 113 -3.64 -8.23 27.37
C PHE A 113 -5.00 -8.39 28.07
N GLU A 114 -5.02 -8.89 29.30
CA GLU A 114 -6.24 -9.05 30.11
C GLU A 114 -6.91 -7.69 30.37
N ARG A 115 -6.14 -6.67 30.75
CA ARG A 115 -6.65 -5.31 30.98
C ARG A 115 -7.32 -4.73 29.73
N LEU A 116 -6.70 -4.92 28.57
CA LEU A 116 -7.27 -4.49 27.29
C LEU A 116 -8.54 -5.26 26.95
N SER A 117 -8.51 -6.58 27.15
CA SER A 117 -9.64 -7.47 26.89
C SER A 117 -10.85 -7.15 27.78
N GLU A 118 -10.63 -6.86 29.06
CA GLU A 118 -11.68 -6.47 29.98
C GLU A 118 -12.32 -5.13 29.59
N ALA A 119 -11.50 -4.15 29.18
CA ALA A 119 -12.01 -2.87 28.70
C ALA A 119 -12.87 -3.02 27.44
N MET A 120 -12.49 -3.93 26.53
CA MET A 120 -13.29 -4.28 25.37
C MET A 120 -14.60 -4.96 25.80
N TYR A 121 -14.53 -5.95 26.69
CA TYR A 121 -15.70 -6.67 27.21
C TYR A 121 -16.74 -5.71 27.79
N ARG A 122 -16.34 -4.78 28.67
CA ARG A 122 -17.26 -3.81 29.28
C ARG A 122 -17.96 -2.93 28.24
N SER A 123 -17.24 -2.49 27.20
CA SER A 123 -17.79 -1.66 26.13
C SER A 123 -18.73 -2.46 25.22
N SER A 124 -18.33 -3.67 24.84
CA SER A 124 -19.15 -4.59 24.02
C SER A 124 -20.41 -5.03 24.75
N TYR A 125 -20.31 -5.31 26.06
CA TYR A 125 -21.45 -5.68 26.89
C TYR A 125 -22.47 -4.54 26.96
N ARG A 126 -22.04 -3.29 27.20
CA ARG A 126 -22.93 -2.13 27.19
C ARG A 126 -23.60 -1.93 25.83
N ALA A 127 -22.85 -2.09 24.74
CA ALA A 127 -23.41 -2.01 23.39
C ALA A 127 -24.48 -3.08 23.17
N ALA A 128 -24.19 -4.34 23.54
CA ALA A 128 -25.11 -5.46 23.42
C ALA A 128 -26.38 -5.26 24.28
N TRP A 129 -26.21 -4.79 25.53
CA TRP A 129 -27.34 -4.52 26.42
C TRP A 129 -28.24 -3.40 25.89
N LEU A 130 -27.67 -2.31 25.38
CA LEU A 130 -28.43 -1.24 24.73
C LEU A 130 -29.16 -1.73 23.47
N SER A 131 -28.51 -2.58 22.66
CA SER A 131 -29.15 -3.21 21.50
C SER A 131 -30.30 -4.14 21.91
N ALA A 132 -30.14 -4.91 22.98
CA ALA A 132 -31.18 -5.79 23.51
C ALA A 132 -32.38 -5.00 24.07
N LEU A 133 -32.15 -3.84 24.66
CA LEU A 133 -33.21 -2.97 25.20
C LEU A 133 -34.00 -2.22 24.11
N PHE A 134 -33.42 -2.03 22.92
CA PHE A 134 -34.05 -1.27 21.84
C PHE A 134 -35.39 -1.88 21.37
N LEU A 135 -35.41 -3.19 21.07
CA LEU A 135 -36.61 -3.84 20.55
C LEU A 135 -37.77 -3.84 21.57
N PRO A 136 -37.56 -4.17 22.86
CA PRO A 136 -38.59 -4.01 23.90
C PRO A 136 -39.08 -2.57 24.05
N ALA A 137 -38.18 -1.56 23.97
CA ALA A 137 -38.59 -0.16 24.06
C ALA A 137 -39.51 0.24 22.90
N VAL A 138 -39.18 -0.20 21.68
CA VAL A 138 -40.02 -0.01 20.49
C VAL A 138 -41.36 -0.75 20.63
N GLN A 139 -41.36 -1.99 21.08
CA GLN A 139 -42.59 -2.76 21.31
C GLN A 139 -43.50 -2.11 22.36
N MET A 140 -42.93 -1.52 23.41
CA MET A 140 -43.70 -0.81 24.43
C MET A 140 -44.38 0.45 23.87
N ILE A 141 -43.68 1.21 23.02
CA ILE A 141 -44.26 2.36 22.30
C ILE A 141 -45.40 1.90 21.38
N SER A 142 -45.20 0.81 20.64
CA SER A 142 -46.23 0.23 19.78
C SER A 142 -47.43 -0.29 20.57
N ALA A 143 -47.20 -0.93 21.72
CA ALA A 143 -48.27 -1.42 22.58
C ALA A 143 -49.13 -0.25 23.13
N ILE A 144 -48.51 0.87 23.48
CA ILE A 144 -49.23 2.10 23.86
C ILE A 144 -50.05 2.63 22.68
N ALA A 145 -49.49 2.67 21.47
CA ALA A 145 -50.22 3.09 20.27
C ALA A 145 -51.44 2.20 19.99
N ILE A 146 -51.28 0.87 20.11
CA ILE A 146 -52.38 -0.08 19.97
C ILE A 146 -53.43 0.13 21.06
N ALA A 147 -53.02 0.31 22.31
CA ALA A 147 -53.95 0.58 23.42
C ALA A 147 -54.76 1.86 23.19
N VAL A 148 -54.12 2.90 22.65
CA VAL A 148 -54.79 4.14 22.25
C VAL A 148 -55.78 3.91 21.11
N VAL A 149 -55.42 3.11 20.09
CA VAL A 149 -56.30 2.73 18.99
C VAL A 149 -57.52 1.96 19.50
N VAL A 150 -57.33 0.98 20.37
CA VAL A 150 -58.41 0.15 20.93
C VAL A 150 -59.29 0.97 21.87
N GLY A 151 -58.72 1.79 22.76
CA GLY A 151 -59.46 2.61 23.70
C GLY A 151 -60.28 3.70 23.01
N TYR A 152 -59.64 4.49 22.13
CA TYR A 152 -60.32 5.54 21.38
C TYR A 152 -61.29 4.95 20.35
N GLY A 153 -60.87 3.95 19.58
CA GLY A 153 -61.70 3.28 18.57
C GLY A 153 -62.90 2.56 19.18
N GLY A 154 -62.73 1.91 20.33
CA GLY A 154 -63.82 1.26 21.06
C GLY A 154 -64.85 2.26 21.61
N SER A 155 -64.41 3.41 22.13
CA SER A 155 -65.32 4.47 22.61
C SER A 155 -66.12 5.13 21.48
N GLN A 156 -65.56 5.16 20.26
CA GLN A 156 -66.15 5.78 19.07
C GLN A 156 -66.93 4.79 18.19
N TYR A 157 -66.91 3.50 18.50
CA TYR A 157 -67.63 2.45 17.77
C TYR A 157 -69.13 2.75 17.63
N HIS A 158 -69.73 3.37 18.65
CA HIS A 158 -71.15 3.73 18.64
C HIS A 158 -71.45 5.16 18.15
N LEU A 159 -70.44 6.04 18.07
CA LEU A 159 -70.64 7.49 17.86
C LEU A 159 -70.05 8.06 16.55
N ALA A 160 -69.08 7.39 15.91
CA ALA A 160 -68.37 7.94 14.74
C ALA A 160 -68.18 6.95 13.56
N GLY A 161 -68.86 5.81 13.54
CA GLY A 161 -68.89 4.91 12.36
C GLY A 161 -67.63 4.09 12.13
N LEU A 162 -66.76 3.93 13.13
CA LEU A 162 -65.58 3.06 13.04
C LEU A 162 -65.99 1.59 13.19
N THR A 163 -65.73 0.76 12.18
CA THR A 163 -66.05 -0.69 12.23
C THR A 163 -64.96 -1.47 12.96
N ILE A 164 -65.27 -2.69 13.42
CA ILE A 164 -64.29 -3.64 13.97
C ILE A 164 -63.15 -3.89 12.95
N GLY A 165 -63.50 -3.97 11.66
CA GLY A 165 -62.53 -4.07 10.57
C GLY A 165 -61.62 -2.84 10.46
N GLY A 166 -62.15 -1.64 10.70
CA GLY A 166 -61.36 -0.41 10.78
C GLY A 166 -60.34 -0.43 11.92
N ILE A 167 -60.75 -0.84 13.13
CA ILE A 167 -59.84 -0.98 14.28
C ILE A 167 -58.72 -1.98 13.97
N GLN A 168 -59.07 -3.14 13.40
CA GLN A 168 -58.09 -4.14 13.00
C GLN A 168 -57.12 -3.60 11.93
N ALA A 169 -57.62 -2.87 10.93
CA ALA A 169 -56.79 -2.25 9.91
C ALA A 169 -55.79 -1.26 10.51
N PHE A 170 -56.20 -0.44 11.49
CA PHE A 170 -55.30 0.45 12.22
C PHE A 170 -54.20 -0.31 12.97
N ILE A 171 -54.52 -1.39 13.68
CA ILE A 171 -53.54 -2.22 14.39
C ILE A 171 -52.54 -2.83 13.38
N SER A 172 -53.03 -3.32 12.24
CA SER A 172 -52.19 -3.84 11.16
C SER A 172 -51.27 -2.77 10.57
N TYR A 173 -51.77 -1.56 10.29
CA TYR A 173 -50.96 -0.47 9.75
C TYR A 173 -49.89 0.04 10.73
N VAL A 174 -50.21 0.13 12.03
CA VAL A 174 -49.23 0.47 13.07
C VAL A 174 -48.10 -0.54 13.13
N THR A 175 -48.43 -1.83 13.10
CA THR A 175 -47.45 -2.92 13.14
C THR A 175 -46.62 -2.96 11.86
N PHE A 176 -47.26 -2.75 10.71
CA PHE A 176 -46.63 -2.74 9.40
C PHE A 176 -45.65 -1.58 9.23
N MET A 177 -45.96 -0.38 9.74
CA MET A 177 -45.09 0.80 9.65
C MET A 177 -43.80 0.69 10.46
N LEU A 178 -43.73 -0.23 11.43
CA LEU A 178 -42.60 -0.33 12.35
C LEU A 178 -41.28 -0.72 11.64
N TRP A 179 -41.35 -1.72 10.75
CA TRP A 179 -40.18 -2.22 10.02
C TRP A 179 -39.65 -1.21 8.99
N PRO A 180 -40.47 -0.62 8.10
CA PRO A 180 -40.08 0.46 7.19
C PRO A 180 -39.35 1.63 7.87
N ILE A 181 -39.81 2.07 9.05
CA ILE A 181 -39.17 3.17 9.78
C ILE A 181 -37.78 2.77 10.28
N GLN A 182 -37.61 1.53 10.74
CA GLN A 182 -36.30 1.00 11.15
C GLN A 182 -35.34 0.88 9.96
N ASP A 183 -35.82 0.35 8.84
CA ASP A 183 -35.02 0.21 7.61
C ASP A 183 -34.59 1.57 7.07
N LEU A 184 -35.48 2.57 7.04
CA LEU A 184 -35.12 3.94 6.67
C LEU A 184 -34.02 4.53 7.56
N ALA A 185 -34.09 4.27 8.88
CA ALA A 185 -33.06 4.72 9.81
C ALA A 185 -31.71 4.00 9.62
N ARG A 186 -31.73 2.73 9.18
CA ARG A 186 -30.54 1.96 8.79
C ARG A 186 -29.93 2.53 7.52
N VAL A 187 -30.71 2.68 6.45
CA VAL A 187 -30.22 3.20 5.17
C VAL A 187 -29.64 4.61 5.33
N PHE A 188 -30.28 5.48 6.13
CA PHE A 188 -29.74 6.80 6.42
C PHE A 188 -28.34 6.73 7.07
N ALA A 189 -28.07 5.70 7.89
CA ALA A 189 -26.74 5.46 8.45
C ALA A 189 -25.72 5.07 7.38
N GLU A 190 -26.10 4.13 6.53
CA GLU A 190 -25.27 3.59 5.47
C GLU A 190 -24.94 4.68 4.44
N MET A 191 -25.90 5.55 4.14
CA MET A 191 -25.72 6.71 3.27
C MET A 191 -24.57 7.59 3.73
N GLN A 192 -24.48 7.92 5.02
CA GLN A 192 -23.39 8.74 5.56
C GLN A 192 -22.02 8.07 5.37
N HIS A 193 -21.95 6.75 5.54
CA HIS A 193 -20.72 6.00 5.36
C HIS A 193 -20.31 5.89 3.89
N ALA A 194 -21.28 5.63 3.01
CA ALA A 194 -21.09 5.53 1.58
C ALA A 194 -20.69 6.88 0.96
N VAL A 195 -21.23 8.02 1.42
CA VAL A 195 -20.78 9.35 0.97
C VAL A 195 -19.30 9.58 1.30
N ALA A 196 -18.86 9.26 2.52
CA ALA A 196 -17.45 9.37 2.89
C ALA A 196 -16.55 8.39 2.10
N SER A 197 -17.05 7.19 1.80
CA SER A 197 -16.38 6.23 0.91
C SER A 197 -16.28 6.75 -0.52
N ALA A 198 -17.34 7.37 -1.04
CA ALA A 198 -17.36 8.00 -2.36
C ALA A 198 -16.36 9.14 -2.46
N GLU A 199 -16.31 10.06 -1.49
CA GLU A 199 -15.30 11.12 -1.45
C GLU A 199 -13.87 10.57 -1.54
N ARG A 200 -13.58 9.48 -0.82
CA ARG A 200 -12.27 8.82 -0.89
C ARG A 200 -11.99 8.16 -2.23
N VAL A 201 -12.97 7.52 -2.86
CA VAL A 201 -12.82 6.90 -4.18
C VAL A 201 -12.63 7.97 -5.25
N PHE A 202 -13.46 9.01 -5.26
CA PHE A 202 -13.31 10.14 -6.19
C PHE A 202 -11.97 10.87 -5.99
N SER A 203 -11.49 11.05 -4.75
CA SER A 203 -10.15 11.61 -4.52
C SER A 203 -8.99 10.79 -5.10
N LEU A 204 -9.20 9.50 -5.40
CA LEU A 204 -8.25 8.66 -6.10
C LEU A 204 -8.45 8.71 -7.62
N LEU A 205 -9.70 8.72 -8.10
CA LEU A 205 -10.02 8.85 -9.53
C LEU A 205 -9.56 10.20 -10.09
N ASP A 206 -9.71 11.27 -9.32
CA ASP A 206 -9.33 12.63 -9.69
C ASP A 206 -7.84 12.92 -9.43
N ALA A 207 -7.07 11.95 -8.93
CA ALA A 207 -5.65 12.14 -8.65
C ALA A 207 -4.85 12.24 -9.96
N VAL A 208 -4.27 13.41 -10.22
CA VAL A 208 -3.40 13.63 -11.37
C VAL A 208 -1.98 13.12 -11.05
N PRO A 209 -1.36 12.28 -11.91
CA PRO A 209 0.05 11.90 -11.76
C PRO A 209 0.96 13.13 -11.78
N GLU A 210 1.91 13.21 -10.83
CA GLU A 210 2.86 14.33 -10.75
C GLU A 210 3.77 14.39 -11.98
N VAL A 211 4.19 13.22 -12.48
CA VAL A 211 5.00 13.07 -13.69
C VAL A 211 4.10 12.56 -14.81
N ARG A 212 4.06 13.29 -15.92
CA ARG A 212 3.31 12.94 -17.13
C ARG A 212 4.05 13.41 -18.37
N ASP A 213 3.73 12.80 -19.51
CA ASP A 213 4.25 13.24 -20.80
C ASP A 213 3.83 14.69 -21.10
N LEU A 214 4.79 15.48 -21.60
CA LEU A 214 4.50 16.80 -22.14
C LEU A 214 3.70 16.68 -23.44
N PRO A 215 2.87 17.67 -23.80
CA PRO A 215 2.23 17.71 -25.11
C PRO A 215 3.30 17.64 -26.23
N GLY A 216 3.21 16.63 -27.09
CA GLY A 216 4.20 16.39 -28.15
C GLY A 216 5.42 15.57 -27.74
N ALA A 217 5.43 14.99 -26.54
CA ALA A 217 6.47 14.05 -26.14
C ALA A 217 6.57 12.88 -27.15
N TYR A 218 7.79 12.53 -27.54
CA TYR A 218 8.03 11.59 -28.63
C TYR A 218 9.03 10.50 -28.23
N ASP A 219 9.16 9.46 -29.05
CA ASP A 219 10.21 8.45 -28.88
C ASP A 219 11.50 8.93 -29.59
N PRO A 220 12.61 9.18 -28.87
CA PRO A 220 13.89 9.56 -29.49
C PRO A 220 14.54 8.44 -30.31
N GLY A 221 14.00 7.21 -30.28
CA GLY A 221 14.55 6.05 -30.97
C GLY A 221 15.67 5.37 -30.18
N THR A 222 16.59 6.16 -29.61
CA THR A 222 17.66 5.72 -28.71
C THR A 222 17.94 6.77 -27.62
N LEU A 223 18.34 6.29 -26.45
CA LEU A 223 18.92 7.01 -25.32
C LEU A 223 20.44 6.87 -25.26
N ARG A 224 21.08 6.16 -26.20
CA ARG A 224 22.55 6.09 -26.31
C ARG A 224 23.10 7.49 -26.60
N GLY A 225 23.67 8.10 -25.58
CA GLY A 225 24.26 9.42 -25.67
C GLY A 225 24.79 9.88 -24.32
N ASP A 226 25.40 11.05 -24.31
CA ASP A 226 25.89 11.66 -23.08
C ASP A 226 24.70 12.09 -22.20
N ILE A 227 24.83 11.87 -20.90
CA ILE A 227 23.83 12.25 -19.90
C ILE A 227 24.38 13.44 -19.12
N GLU A 228 23.62 14.51 -19.07
CA GLU A 228 24.00 15.75 -18.39
C GLU A 228 22.94 16.14 -17.36
N PHE A 229 23.37 16.29 -16.11
CA PHE A 229 22.65 17.00 -15.07
C PHE A 229 23.20 18.43 -15.05
N ASP A 230 22.33 19.40 -15.31
CA ASP A 230 22.66 20.82 -15.43
C ASP A 230 21.93 21.61 -14.33
N HIS A 231 22.68 22.02 -13.31
CA HIS A 231 22.21 22.79 -12.15
C HIS A 231 20.91 22.25 -11.55
N VAL A 232 20.86 20.94 -11.27
CA VAL A 232 19.64 20.24 -10.83
C VAL A 232 19.36 20.48 -9.35
N TYR A 233 18.10 20.86 -9.05
CA TYR A 233 17.57 20.99 -7.69
C TYR A 233 16.35 20.09 -7.51
N PHE A 234 16.28 19.41 -6.37
CA PHE A 234 15.15 18.53 -6.07
C PHE A 234 14.93 18.33 -4.57
N ASP A 235 13.67 18.26 -4.19
CA ASP A 235 13.13 17.93 -2.88
C ASP A 235 11.89 17.02 -3.03
N TYR A 236 11.73 16.05 -2.12
CA TYR A 236 10.53 15.20 -2.08
C TYR A 236 9.36 15.87 -1.36
N GLU A 237 9.68 16.74 -0.40
CA GLU A 237 8.75 17.52 0.39
C GLU A 237 9.26 18.95 0.42
N ASP A 238 8.36 19.90 0.15
CA ASP A 238 8.71 21.31 0.03
C ASP A 238 9.50 21.78 1.27
N GLY A 239 10.66 22.39 1.04
CA GLY A 239 11.53 22.91 2.09
C GLY A 239 12.55 21.92 2.65
N GLN A 240 12.63 20.69 2.13
CA GLN A 240 13.68 19.72 2.46
C GLN A 240 14.51 19.34 1.21
N PRO A 241 15.47 20.19 0.81
CA PRO A 241 16.29 19.94 -0.38
C PRO A 241 17.13 18.67 -0.22
N VAL A 242 17.09 17.83 -1.26
CA VAL A 242 17.88 16.58 -1.33
C VAL A 242 19.02 16.70 -2.33
N LEU A 243 18.81 17.42 -3.43
CA LEU A 243 19.85 17.82 -4.39
C LEU A 243 19.85 19.33 -4.52
N GLU A 244 21.04 19.93 -4.45
CA GLU A 244 21.23 21.37 -4.58
C GLU A 244 22.34 21.64 -5.60
N ASP A 245 22.01 22.35 -6.67
CA ASP A 245 22.97 22.75 -7.70
C ASP A 245 23.79 21.57 -8.27
N PHE A 246 23.12 20.44 -8.48
CA PHE A 246 23.80 19.21 -8.88
C PHE A 246 24.15 19.24 -10.38
N CYS A 247 25.46 19.18 -10.67
CA CYS A 247 26.01 19.17 -12.03
C CYS A 247 26.85 17.91 -12.27
N LEU A 248 26.51 17.12 -13.29
CA LEU A 248 27.24 15.90 -13.65
C LEU A 248 27.10 15.63 -15.15
N GLN A 249 28.23 15.42 -15.84
CA GLN A 249 28.26 14.99 -17.24
C GLN A 249 28.82 13.59 -17.32
N VAL A 250 28.08 12.65 -17.92
CA VAL A 250 28.42 11.23 -18.09
C VAL A 250 28.47 10.90 -19.57
N LYS A 251 29.57 10.29 -20.02
CA LYS A 251 29.74 9.93 -21.43
C LYS A 251 28.95 8.67 -21.78
N ALA A 252 28.53 8.56 -23.03
CA ALA A 252 27.91 7.33 -23.53
C ALA A 252 28.83 6.11 -23.29
N GLY A 253 28.29 5.06 -22.67
CA GLY A 253 29.01 3.83 -22.34
C GLY A 253 29.84 3.89 -21.05
N GLU A 254 29.83 5.01 -20.32
CA GLU A 254 30.57 5.17 -19.08
C GLU A 254 29.84 4.52 -17.89
N THR A 255 30.61 3.85 -17.03
CA THR A 255 30.14 3.32 -15.74
C THR A 255 30.47 4.27 -14.59
N ILE A 256 29.43 4.82 -13.97
CA ILE A 256 29.51 5.74 -12.83
C ILE A 256 29.20 5.01 -11.52
N ALA A 257 30.12 5.06 -10.57
CA ALA A 257 29.86 4.64 -9.19
C ALA A 257 29.46 5.84 -8.32
N LEU A 258 28.24 5.81 -7.77
CA LEU A 258 27.73 6.76 -6.80
C LEU A 258 28.08 6.30 -5.38
N VAL A 259 28.92 7.06 -4.68
CA VAL A 259 29.42 6.70 -3.34
C VAL A 259 29.11 7.82 -2.34
N GLY A 260 28.79 7.48 -1.09
CA GLY A 260 28.51 8.48 -0.06
C GLY A 260 27.64 7.93 1.07
N PRO A 261 27.41 8.70 2.15
CA PRO A 261 26.58 8.26 3.26
C PRO A 261 25.12 8.00 2.84
N THR A 262 24.39 7.21 3.63
CA THR A 262 22.94 7.06 3.51
C THR A 262 22.27 8.43 3.65
N GLY A 263 21.30 8.73 2.79
CA GLY A 263 20.64 10.05 2.77
C GLY A 263 21.37 11.13 1.96
N GLY A 264 22.56 10.85 1.38
CA GLY A 264 23.30 11.84 0.60
C GLY A 264 22.71 12.24 -0.76
N GLY A 265 21.65 11.56 -1.25
CA GLY A 265 21.00 11.87 -2.54
C GLY A 265 21.27 10.89 -3.69
N LYS A 266 22.05 9.82 -3.48
CA LYS A 266 22.40 8.80 -4.50
C LYS A 266 21.18 8.20 -5.20
N THR A 267 20.22 7.68 -4.42
CA THR A 267 18.98 7.10 -4.94
C THR A 267 18.11 8.15 -5.64
N THR A 268 18.16 9.41 -5.21
CA THR A 268 17.43 10.50 -5.84
C THR A 268 17.94 10.80 -7.24
N ILE A 269 19.26 10.82 -7.45
CA ILE A 269 19.86 11.01 -8.79
C ILE A 269 19.36 9.94 -9.77
N VAL A 270 19.37 8.69 -9.32
CA VAL A 270 18.86 7.55 -10.09
C VAL A 270 17.35 7.69 -10.38
N ASN A 271 16.55 8.05 -9.37
CA ASN A 271 15.11 8.24 -9.53
C ASN A 271 14.76 9.37 -10.52
N LEU A 272 15.56 10.45 -10.53
CA LEU A 272 15.41 11.55 -11.47
C LEU A 272 15.79 11.12 -12.89
N LEU A 273 16.88 10.34 -13.05
CA LEU A 273 17.29 9.78 -14.34
C LEU A 273 16.23 8.83 -14.91
N CYS A 274 15.62 7.99 -14.05
CA CYS A 274 14.48 7.14 -14.41
C CYS A 274 13.22 7.90 -14.80
N ARG A 275 13.18 9.22 -14.53
CA ARG A 275 11.98 10.04 -14.59
C ARG A 275 10.82 9.48 -13.73
N PHE A 276 11.14 8.87 -12.59
CA PHE A 276 10.14 8.60 -11.54
C PHE A 276 9.78 9.87 -10.78
N TYR A 277 10.68 10.84 -10.81
CA TYR A 277 10.50 12.21 -10.35
C TYR A 277 11.13 13.13 -11.41
N GLU A 278 10.69 14.38 -11.43
CA GLU A 278 11.27 15.43 -12.27
C GLU A 278 11.98 16.48 -11.42
N PRO A 279 13.07 17.08 -11.91
CA PRO A 279 13.77 18.14 -11.20
C PRO A 279 12.85 19.36 -11.01
N LYS A 280 12.88 19.97 -9.81
CA LYS A 280 12.12 21.21 -9.54
C LYS A 280 12.76 22.42 -10.23
N ARG A 281 14.09 22.41 -10.36
CA ARG A 281 14.89 23.38 -11.14
C ARG A 281 16.08 22.68 -11.79
N GLY A 282 16.65 23.31 -12.81
CA GLY A 282 17.71 22.71 -13.64
C GLY A 282 17.14 21.84 -14.74
N THR A 283 18.01 21.09 -15.43
CA THR A 283 17.60 20.23 -16.54
C THR A 283 18.45 18.97 -16.57
N ILE A 284 17.82 17.85 -16.97
CA ILE A 284 18.53 16.61 -17.28
C ILE A 284 18.43 16.40 -18.79
N ARG A 285 19.58 16.23 -19.44
CA ARG A 285 19.66 15.99 -20.89
C ARG A 285 20.21 14.60 -21.17
N ILE A 286 19.69 13.96 -22.20
CA ILE A 286 20.20 12.69 -22.74
C ILE A 286 20.43 12.90 -24.24
N GLY A 287 21.67 12.70 -24.70
CA GLY A 287 22.05 12.98 -26.09
C GLY A 287 21.89 14.46 -26.46
N GLY A 288 22.05 15.36 -25.49
CA GLY A 288 21.95 16.81 -25.67
C GLY A 288 20.51 17.37 -25.73
N ARG A 289 19.48 16.54 -25.57
CA ARG A 289 18.07 16.99 -25.52
C ARG A 289 17.50 16.81 -24.12
N ASP A 290 16.57 17.68 -23.72
CA ASP A 290 15.87 17.54 -22.45
C ASP A 290 15.07 16.23 -22.44
N TYR A 291 15.31 15.39 -21.44
CA TYR A 291 14.63 14.10 -21.34
C TYR A 291 13.11 14.23 -21.11
N ARG A 292 12.62 15.42 -20.69
CA ARG A 292 11.18 15.69 -20.53
C ARG A 292 10.43 15.75 -21.85
N ASP A 293 11.13 16.00 -22.95
CA ASP A 293 10.58 15.99 -24.31
C ASP A 293 10.35 14.56 -24.83
N PHE A 294 10.90 13.55 -24.15
CA PHE A 294 10.66 12.15 -24.50
C PHE A 294 9.41 11.62 -23.81
N SER A 295 8.76 10.61 -24.37
CA SER A 295 7.70 9.93 -23.63
C SER A 295 8.26 9.08 -22.48
N LEU A 296 7.51 8.94 -21.39
CA LEU A 296 7.86 8.09 -20.25
C LEU A 296 8.09 6.65 -20.71
N GLN A 297 7.26 6.15 -21.62
CA GLN A 297 7.41 4.81 -22.21
C GLN A 297 8.75 4.68 -22.93
N ALA A 298 9.16 5.69 -23.71
CA ALA A 298 10.41 5.65 -24.45
C ALA A 298 11.64 5.66 -23.53
N ILE A 299 11.57 6.36 -22.39
CA ILE A 299 12.63 6.32 -21.38
C ILE A 299 12.64 4.94 -20.72
N GLN A 300 11.52 4.56 -20.07
CA GLN A 300 11.45 3.41 -19.17
C GLN A 300 11.64 2.07 -19.88
N SER A 301 11.25 1.95 -21.16
CA SER A 301 11.48 0.73 -21.96
C SER A 301 12.95 0.46 -22.28
N ARG A 302 13.82 1.47 -22.15
CA ARG A 302 15.26 1.36 -22.42
C ARG A 302 16.12 1.41 -21.15
N LEU A 303 15.47 1.41 -19.98
CA LEU A 303 16.14 1.33 -18.68
C LEU A 303 16.25 -0.12 -18.22
N GLY A 304 17.41 -0.48 -17.67
CA GLY A 304 17.59 -1.69 -16.89
C GLY A 304 17.73 -1.30 -15.43
N VAL A 305 16.87 -1.82 -14.55
CA VAL A 305 16.93 -1.51 -13.12
C VAL A 305 17.14 -2.79 -12.33
N VAL A 306 18.23 -2.86 -11.58
CA VAL A 306 18.54 -3.93 -10.65
C VAL A 306 18.55 -3.34 -9.24
N LEU A 307 17.55 -3.69 -8.44
CA LEU A 307 17.37 -3.16 -7.08
C LEU A 307 18.15 -3.99 -6.06
N GLN A 308 18.49 -3.36 -4.93
CA GLN A 308 19.15 -4.01 -3.79
C GLN A 308 18.38 -5.22 -3.27
N THR A 309 17.05 -5.09 -3.14
CA THR A 309 16.16 -6.19 -2.77
C THR A 309 15.34 -6.55 -4.00
N PRO A 310 15.68 -7.63 -4.72
CA PRO A 310 14.97 -8.02 -5.91
C PRO A 310 13.52 -8.39 -5.60
N HIS A 311 12.58 -7.83 -6.36
CA HIS A 311 11.18 -8.24 -6.34
C HIS A 311 10.87 -9.13 -7.53
N LEU A 312 10.26 -10.28 -7.26
CA LEU A 312 9.68 -11.18 -8.24
C LEU A 312 8.16 -11.20 -8.06
N PHE A 313 7.45 -11.24 -9.18
CA PHE A 313 6.00 -11.39 -9.20
C PHE A 313 5.64 -12.87 -8.98
N SER A 314 4.46 -13.12 -8.42
CA SER A 314 3.92 -14.48 -8.34
C SER A 314 3.79 -15.08 -9.74
N GLY A 315 4.14 -16.37 -9.87
CA GLY A 315 4.24 -17.08 -11.15
C GLY A 315 5.56 -17.84 -11.25
N THR A 316 5.88 -18.28 -12.46
CA THR A 316 7.07 -19.09 -12.75
C THR A 316 8.35 -18.25 -12.86
N ILE A 317 9.50 -18.91 -12.77
CA ILE A 317 10.81 -18.28 -13.07
C ILE A 317 10.81 -17.75 -14.51
N ARG A 318 10.31 -18.54 -15.46
CA ARG A 318 10.19 -18.18 -16.87
C ARG A 318 9.45 -16.86 -17.08
N GLU A 319 8.28 -16.72 -16.48
CA GLU A 319 7.45 -15.50 -16.58
C GLU A 319 8.14 -14.30 -15.95
N ASN A 320 8.82 -14.48 -14.82
CA ASN A 320 9.57 -13.42 -14.16
C ASN A 320 10.74 -12.90 -15.01
N ILE A 321 11.47 -13.78 -15.71
CA ILE A 321 12.52 -13.37 -16.63
C ILE A 321 11.91 -12.69 -17.87
N ARG A 322 10.88 -13.31 -18.46
CA ARG A 322 10.12 -12.77 -19.61
C ARG A 322 9.49 -11.41 -19.33
N TYR A 323 9.23 -11.06 -18.08
CA TYR A 323 8.74 -9.73 -17.70
C TYR A 323 9.64 -8.58 -18.18
N GLY A 324 10.93 -8.84 -18.43
CA GLY A 324 11.84 -7.85 -19.01
C GLY A 324 11.50 -7.49 -20.47
N ARG A 325 10.91 -8.43 -21.22
CA ARG A 325 10.40 -8.24 -22.59
C ARG A 325 9.36 -9.32 -22.90
N LEU A 326 8.08 -8.96 -22.82
CA LEU A 326 6.97 -9.92 -22.86
C LEU A 326 6.91 -10.76 -24.13
N GLU A 327 7.36 -10.19 -25.26
CA GLU A 327 7.40 -10.86 -26.56
C GLU A 327 8.61 -11.79 -26.76
N ALA A 328 9.47 -11.96 -25.75
CA ALA A 328 10.66 -12.80 -25.85
C ALA A 328 10.32 -14.30 -25.89
N THR A 329 10.98 -15.02 -26.80
CA THR A 329 10.82 -16.47 -26.92
C THR A 329 11.41 -17.20 -25.72
N ASP A 330 11.06 -18.48 -25.55
CA ASP A 330 11.63 -19.32 -24.50
C ASP A 330 13.15 -19.42 -24.60
N GLU A 331 13.69 -19.50 -25.82
CA GLU A 331 15.12 -19.56 -26.06
C GLU A 331 15.83 -18.26 -25.64
N GLU A 332 15.23 -17.10 -25.91
CA GLU A 332 15.79 -15.82 -25.46
C GLU A 332 15.76 -15.68 -23.94
N VAL A 333 14.72 -16.21 -23.27
CA VAL A 333 14.61 -16.26 -21.81
C VAL A 333 15.73 -17.14 -21.23
N GLU A 334 15.92 -18.33 -21.79
CA GLU A 334 16.98 -19.23 -21.34
C GLU A 334 18.38 -18.66 -21.57
N GLU A 335 18.59 -17.98 -22.70
CA GLU A 335 19.87 -17.35 -23.00
C GLU A 335 20.17 -16.21 -22.03
N ALA A 336 19.18 -15.37 -21.72
CA ALA A 336 19.33 -14.34 -20.70
C ALA A 336 19.67 -14.94 -19.32
N ALA A 337 19.07 -16.07 -18.96
CA ALA A 337 19.38 -16.79 -17.74
C ALA A 337 20.79 -17.38 -17.73
N ARG A 338 21.29 -17.92 -18.85
CA ARG A 338 22.69 -18.38 -18.98
C ARG A 338 23.67 -17.23 -18.84
N LEU A 339 23.40 -16.11 -19.51
CA LEU A 339 24.23 -14.91 -19.43
C LEU A 339 24.32 -14.36 -18.01
N ALA A 340 23.21 -14.40 -17.25
CA ALA A 340 23.13 -14.00 -15.86
C ALA A 340 23.79 -14.98 -14.88
N GLY A 341 24.07 -16.23 -15.28
CA GLY A 341 24.49 -17.30 -14.38
C GLY A 341 23.34 -17.93 -13.57
N ALA A 342 22.09 -17.74 -14.01
CA ALA A 342 20.90 -18.29 -13.37
C ALA A 342 20.54 -19.71 -13.85
N HIS A 343 20.92 -20.06 -15.08
CA HIS A 343 20.48 -21.31 -15.73
C HIS A 343 20.78 -22.57 -14.89
N ASP A 344 22.00 -22.68 -14.36
CA ASP A 344 22.44 -23.89 -13.66
C ASP A 344 21.58 -24.18 -12.44
N PHE A 345 21.31 -23.19 -11.59
CA PHE A 345 20.46 -23.41 -10.41
C PHE A 345 19.01 -23.65 -10.82
N ILE A 346 18.50 -22.97 -11.87
CA ILE A 346 17.13 -23.17 -12.35
C ILE A 346 16.94 -24.64 -12.73
N MET A 347 17.91 -25.24 -13.44
CA MET A 347 17.84 -26.64 -13.85
C MET A 347 17.99 -27.64 -12.69
N THR A 348 18.46 -27.21 -11.51
CA THR A 348 18.45 -28.08 -10.30
C THR A 348 17.08 -28.16 -9.63
N LEU A 349 16.15 -27.26 -9.97
CA LEU A 349 14.79 -27.26 -9.43
C LEU A 349 13.96 -28.33 -10.11
N GLU A 350 13.05 -28.95 -9.37
CA GLU A 350 12.19 -30.05 -9.86
C GLU A 350 11.44 -29.70 -11.16
N LYS A 351 10.97 -28.45 -11.27
CA LYS A 351 10.22 -27.95 -12.43
C LYS A 351 11.02 -27.03 -13.35
N GLY A 352 12.34 -26.91 -13.15
CA GLY A 352 13.17 -26.04 -13.97
C GLY A 352 12.66 -24.60 -14.02
N TYR A 353 12.50 -24.07 -15.24
CA TYR A 353 11.98 -22.72 -15.49
C TYR A 353 10.50 -22.54 -15.12
N ASP A 354 9.73 -23.63 -15.04
CA ASP A 354 8.31 -23.60 -14.70
C ASP A 354 8.10 -23.73 -13.19
N GLN A 355 9.18 -23.62 -12.40
CA GLN A 355 9.11 -23.55 -10.95
C GLN A 355 8.44 -22.24 -10.51
N GLU A 356 7.42 -22.36 -9.67
CA GLU A 356 6.77 -21.23 -8.99
C GLU A 356 7.74 -20.55 -8.01
N VAL A 357 7.83 -19.21 -8.07
CA VAL A 357 8.70 -18.43 -7.16
C VAL A 357 7.99 -17.98 -5.88
N GLY A 358 6.65 -18.05 -5.87
CA GLY A 358 5.81 -17.59 -4.76
C GLY A 358 5.71 -16.06 -4.64
N GLU A 359 4.91 -15.57 -3.70
CA GLU A 359 4.69 -14.14 -3.51
C GLU A 359 5.99 -13.43 -3.13
N GLY A 360 6.40 -12.45 -3.94
CA GLY A 360 7.67 -11.72 -3.74
C GLY A 360 8.92 -12.58 -3.92
N GLY A 361 8.81 -13.78 -4.52
CA GLY A 361 9.93 -14.70 -4.68
C GLY A 361 10.35 -15.39 -3.36
N ASN A 362 9.41 -15.60 -2.42
CA ASN A 362 9.72 -16.17 -1.11
C ASN A 362 10.20 -17.63 -1.13
N LEU A 363 10.01 -18.35 -2.24
CA LEU A 363 10.49 -19.73 -2.42
C LEU A 363 11.94 -19.82 -2.91
N LEU A 364 12.58 -18.67 -3.23
CA LEU A 364 13.96 -18.60 -3.69
C LEU A 364 14.85 -17.93 -2.66
N SER A 365 16.13 -18.34 -2.62
CA SER A 365 17.14 -17.64 -1.84
C SER A 365 17.35 -16.20 -2.35
N VAL A 366 17.92 -15.34 -1.52
CA VAL A 366 18.18 -13.93 -1.90
C VAL A 366 19.07 -13.87 -3.15
N GLY A 367 20.14 -14.69 -3.21
CA GLY A 367 21.03 -14.74 -4.35
C GLY A 367 20.36 -15.29 -5.62
N GLN A 368 19.51 -16.31 -5.50
CA GLN A 368 18.72 -16.82 -6.63
C GLN A 368 17.77 -15.76 -7.19
N LYS A 369 17.05 -15.04 -6.31
CA LYS A 369 16.20 -13.91 -6.73
C LYS A 369 16.97 -12.84 -7.49
N GLN A 370 18.20 -12.55 -7.04
CA GLN A 370 19.06 -11.57 -7.68
C GLN A 370 19.50 -12.01 -9.07
N LEU A 371 19.87 -13.28 -9.23
CA LEU A 371 20.19 -13.87 -10.54
C LEU A 371 18.98 -13.85 -11.51
N VAL A 372 17.77 -14.16 -11.04
CA VAL A 372 16.54 -14.04 -11.85
C VAL A 372 16.29 -12.58 -12.26
N SER A 373 16.42 -11.63 -11.33
CA SER A 373 16.25 -10.21 -11.62
C SER A 373 17.31 -9.69 -12.60
N LEU A 374 18.53 -10.24 -12.54
CA LEU A 374 19.61 -9.90 -13.47
C LEU A 374 19.32 -10.45 -14.87
N ALA A 375 18.85 -11.70 -14.97
CA ALA A 375 18.39 -12.28 -16.23
C ALA A 375 17.25 -11.45 -16.86
N ARG A 376 16.28 -11.02 -16.05
CA ARG A 376 15.21 -10.09 -16.47
C ARG A 376 15.78 -8.78 -17.04
N ALA A 377 16.76 -8.19 -16.38
CA ALA A 377 17.40 -6.95 -16.84
C ALA A 377 18.23 -7.17 -18.12
N ILE A 378 18.89 -8.32 -18.27
CA ILE A 378 19.61 -8.69 -19.51
C ILE A 378 18.64 -8.85 -20.67
N LEU A 379 17.50 -9.53 -20.46
CA LEU A 379 16.50 -9.77 -21.49
C LEU A 379 15.87 -8.47 -22.03
N ALA A 380 15.74 -7.46 -21.17
CA ALA A 380 15.22 -6.14 -21.54
C ALA A 380 16.13 -5.38 -22.53
N ARG A 381 17.40 -5.79 -22.68
CA ARG A 381 18.42 -5.13 -23.54
C ARG A 381 18.46 -3.60 -23.34
N PRO A 382 18.68 -3.12 -22.10
CA PRO A 382 18.63 -1.70 -21.79
C PRO A 382 19.79 -0.93 -22.44
N GLU A 383 19.60 0.38 -22.58
CA GLU A 383 20.62 1.32 -23.04
C GLU A 383 21.25 2.08 -21.87
N ILE A 384 20.48 2.33 -20.81
CA ILE A 384 20.94 2.90 -19.54
C ILE A 384 20.66 1.87 -18.44
N LEU A 385 21.69 1.56 -17.65
CA LEU A 385 21.61 0.59 -16.57
C LEU A 385 21.69 1.30 -15.22
N ILE A 386 20.86 0.86 -14.29
CA ILE A 386 20.79 1.33 -12.92
C ILE A 386 20.92 0.14 -12.00
N MET A 387 21.90 0.18 -11.11
CA MET A 387 22.15 -0.89 -10.15
C MET A 387 22.27 -0.32 -8.75
N ASP A 388 21.46 -0.84 -7.84
CA ASP A 388 21.53 -0.53 -6.41
C ASP A 388 22.11 -1.75 -5.69
N GLU A 389 23.42 -1.74 -5.43
CA GLU A 389 24.13 -2.92 -4.99
C GLU A 389 24.11 -3.06 -3.47
N ALA A 390 23.48 -4.11 -2.93
CA ALA A 390 23.95 -4.74 -1.70
C ALA A 390 23.76 -6.26 -1.75
N THR A 391 24.87 -6.99 -1.89
CA THR A 391 24.93 -8.46 -1.83
C THR A 391 25.06 -8.99 -0.39
N SER A 392 24.52 -8.28 0.62
CA SER A 392 24.60 -8.76 1.99
C SER A 392 23.73 -10.01 2.15
N SER A 393 24.33 -11.10 2.66
CA SER A 393 23.68 -12.40 2.92
C SER A 393 23.59 -13.37 1.74
N VAL A 394 24.52 -13.30 0.78
CA VAL A 394 24.68 -14.29 -0.30
C VAL A 394 25.95 -15.10 -0.07
N ASP A 395 25.95 -16.40 -0.42
CA ASP A 395 27.15 -17.24 -0.37
C ASP A 395 28.18 -16.83 -1.43
N THR A 396 29.45 -17.16 -1.20
CA THR A 396 30.57 -16.72 -2.05
C THR A 396 30.44 -17.15 -3.52
N LEU A 397 29.88 -18.34 -3.78
CA LEU A 397 29.73 -18.84 -5.15
C LEU A 397 28.66 -18.06 -5.90
N THR A 398 27.49 -17.88 -5.28
CA THR A 398 26.39 -17.10 -5.86
C THR A 398 26.78 -15.63 -6.02
N GLU A 399 27.54 -15.06 -5.08
CA GLU A 399 28.08 -13.70 -5.21
C GLU A 399 28.99 -13.56 -6.44
N ALA A 400 29.88 -14.53 -6.69
CA ALA A 400 30.74 -14.52 -7.87
C ALA A 400 29.94 -14.61 -9.18
N LEU A 401 28.86 -15.39 -9.21
CA LEU A 401 27.95 -15.47 -10.36
C LEU A 401 27.25 -14.13 -10.62
N ILE A 402 26.70 -13.50 -9.57
CA ILE A 402 26.04 -12.20 -9.66
C ILE A 402 27.00 -11.14 -10.19
N GLN A 403 28.24 -11.07 -9.67
CA GLN A 403 29.26 -10.13 -10.14
C GLN A 403 29.57 -10.30 -11.63
N ARG A 404 29.76 -11.54 -12.10
CA ARG A 404 29.98 -11.83 -13.53
C ARG A 404 28.80 -11.42 -14.40
N GLY A 405 27.58 -11.69 -13.95
CA GLY A 405 26.38 -11.28 -14.69
C GLY A 405 26.24 -9.75 -14.75
N MET A 406 26.59 -9.04 -13.66
CA MET A 406 26.59 -7.58 -13.63
C MET A 406 27.64 -7.00 -14.58
N GLU A 407 28.85 -7.56 -14.61
CA GLU A 407 29.90 -7.16 -15.57
C GLU A 407 29.39 -7.24 -17.01
N ARG A 408 28.83 -8.37 -17.40
CA ARG A 408 28.25 -8.58 -18.75
C ARG A 408 27.10 -7.61 -19.05
N LEU A 409 26.28 -7.30 -18.04
CA LEU A 409 25.18 -6.36 -18.20
C LEU A 409 25.68 -4.91 -18.34
N MET A 410 26.82 -4.54 -17.76
CA MET A 410 27.40 -3.20 -17.92
C MET A 410 28.11 -3.00 -19.27
N GLU A 411 28.65 -4.06 -19.88
CA GLU A 411 29.41 -3.96 -21.12
C GLU A 411 28.66 -3.21 -22.24
N GLY A 412 29.26 -2.13 -22.74
CA GLY A 412 28.73 -1.33 -23.85
C GLY A 412 27.51 -0.47 -23.52
N ARG A 413 27.21 -0.24 -22.23
CA ARG A 413 26.06 0.53 -21.77
C ARG A 413 26.47 1.60 -20.76
N THR A 414 25.75 2.71 -20.74
CA THR A 414 25.95 3.73 -19.68
C THR A 414 25.34 3.18 -18.39
N ALA A 415 26.11 3.10 -17.32
CA ALA A 415 25.67 2.46 -16.08
C ALA A 415 25.83 3.37 -14.86
N PHE A 416 24.81 3.45 -14.01
CA PHE A 416 24.85 4.11 -12.71
C PHE A 416 24.75 3.06 -11.62
N VAL A 417 25.79 2.98 -10.80
CA VAL A 417 25.91 1.98 -9.74
C VAL A 417 25.96 2.67 -8.38
N ILE A 418 24.93 2.48 -7.56
CA ILE A 418 24.96 2.85 -6.16
C ILE A 418 25.77 1.78 -5.44
N ALA A 419 27.02 2.09 -5.16
CA ALA A 419 28.00 1.08 -4.79
C ALA A 419 28.16 0.97 -3.27
N HIS A 420 27.96 -0.23 -2.74
CA HIS A 420 28.26 -0.61 -1.35
C HIS A 420 29.36 -1.67 -1.24
N ARG A 421 30.02 -2.05 -2.35
CA ARG A 421 31.12 -3.02 -2.38
C ARG A 421 32.36 -2.43 -3.04
N LEU A 422 33.52 -2.76 -2.49
CA LEU A 422 34.80 -2.26 -3.02
C LEU A 422 35.11 -2.76 -4.43
N SER A 423 34.73 -4.00 -4.76
CA SER A 423 34.94 -4.60 -6.09
C SER A 423 34.29 -3.77 -7.19
N THR A 424 33.06 -3.33 -6.96
CA THR A 424 32.26 -2.58 -7.92
C THR A 424 32.72 -1.14 -8.04
N ILE A 425 33.06 -0.50 -6.92
CA ILE A 425 33.64 0.85 -6.90
C ILE A 425 34.95 0.90 -7.69
N ARG A 426 35.83 -0.11 -7.51
CA ARG A 426 37.15 -0.13 -8.17
C ARG A 426 37.06 -0.27 -9.69
N ARG A 427 36.00 -0.88 -10.19
CA ARG A 427 35.79 -1.18 -11.62
C ARG A 427 35.06 -0.08 -12.38
N ALA A 428 34.47 0.88 -11.70
CA ALA A 428 33.81 2.01 -12.36
C ALA A 428 34.83 2.89 -13.08
N ASP A 429 34.47 3.39 -14.25
CA ASP A 429 35.27 4.34 -15.02
C ASP A 429 35.47 5.64 -14.23
N ARG A 430 34.42 6.07 -13.53
CA ARG A 430 34.46 7.25 -12.67
C ARG A 430 33.63 7.07 -11.41
N ILE A 431 34.17 7.52 -10.30
CA ILE A 431 33.51 7.52 -9.00
C ILE A 431 33.07 8.95 -8.69
N VAL A 432 31.82 9.10 -8.26
CA VAL A 432 31.21 10.37 -7.84
C VAL A 432 30.83 10.25 -6.38
N VAL A 433 31.52 11.01 -5.53
CA VAL A 433 31.27 11.05 -4.09
C VAL A 433 30.25 12.15 -3.80
N ILE A 434 29.12 11.76 -3.22
CA ILE A 434 27.97 12.63 -2.98
C ILE A 434 27.75 12.78 -1.49
N GLU A 435 27.67 14.03 -1.02
CA GLU A 435 27.38 14.37 0.37
C GLU A 435 26.48 15.62 0.39
N ASN A 436 25.45 15.60 1.22
CA ASN A 436 24.48 16.71 1.36
C ASN A 436 23.94 17.22 0.00
N GLY A 437 23.63 16.30 -0.93
CA GLY A 437 23.04 16.64 -2.22
C GLY A 437 23.99 17.24 -3.26
N ARG A 438 25.31 17.26 -3.00
CA ARG A 438 26.33 17.83 -3.88
C ARG A 438 27.46 16.84 -4.15
N ILE A 439 28.18 17.04 -5.26
CA ILE A 439 29.39 16.29 -5.57
C ILE A 439 30.56 16.90 -4.79
N VAL A 440 31.16 16.11 -3.90
CA VAL A 440 32.33 16.53 -3.11
C VAL A 440 33.63 16.15 -3.81
N GLU A 441 33.67 14.96 -4.41
CA GLU A 441 34.83 14.45 -5.14
C GLU A 441 34.40 13.66 -6.36
N MET A 442 35.22 13.72 -7.41
CA MET A 442 35.01 12.94 -8.63
C MET A 442 36.36 12.58 -9.25
N GLY A 443 36.47 11.35 -9.76
CA GLY A 443 37.66 10.85 -10.45
C GLY A 443 37.71 9.33 -10.49
N THR A 444 38.81 8.80 -11.01
CA THR A 444 39.07 7.35 -10.97
C THR A 444 39.44 6.90 -9.56
N HIS A 445 39.30 5.60 -9.28
CA HIS A 445 39.71 5.00 -8.00
C HIS A 445 41.14 5.38 -7.60
N ALA A 446 42.08 5.28 -8.53
CA ALA A 446 43.50 5.56 -8.28
C ALA A 446 43.78 7.05 -8.02
N GLU A 447 43.04 7.96 -8.64
CA GLU A 447 43.16 9.40 -8.40
C GLU A 447 42.61 9.79 -7.04
N LEU A 448 41.41 9.30 -6.69
CA LEU A 448 40.76 9.62 -5.43
C LEU A 448 41.52 9.06 -4.22
N LEU A 449 42.11 7.86 -4.33
CA LEU A 449 43.00 7.33 -3.28
C LEU A 449 44.26 8.18 -3.09
N ARG A 450 44.86 8.69 -4.19
CA ARG A 450 46.04 9.57 -4.13
C ARG A 450 45.71 10.91 -3.47
N ARG A 451 44.51 11.46 -3.71
CA ARG A 451 44.05 12.72 -3.10
C ARG A 451 43.80 12.62 -1.59
N ARG A 452 43.60 11.40 -1.06
CA ARG A 452 43.34 11.14 0.37
C ARG A 452 42.19 11.98 0.97
N GLY A 453 41.19 12.30 0.16
CA GLY A 453 40.03 13.07 0.60
C GLY A 453 38.88 12.19 1.11
N ARG A 454 37.64 12.65 0.94
CA ARG A 454 36.42 12.01 1.45
C ARG A 454 36.25 10.58 0.95
N TYR A 455 36.56 10.33 -0.32
CA TYR A 455 36.56 8.98 -0.88
C TYR A 455 37.49 8.04 -0.11
N TYR A 456 38.72 8.49 0.19
CA TYR A 456 39.73 7.70 0.89
C TYR A 456 39.29 7.34 2.31
N GLU A 457 38.63 8.27 3.02
CA GLU A 457 38.08 8.00 4.35
C GLU A 457 37.00 6.92 4.31
N LEU A 458 36.03 7.05 3.39
CA LEU A 458 34.96 6.08 3.21
C LEU A 458 35.52 4.70 2.83
N TYR A 459 36.42 4.69 1.86
CA TYR A 459 37.10 3.49 1.39
C TYR A 459 37.88 2.79 2.52
N THR A 460 38.66 3.52 3.30
CA THR A 460 39.48 2.93 4.38
C THR A 460 38.62 2.38 5.51
N ARG A 461 37.51 3.05 5.85
CA ARG A 461 36.54 2.53 6.84
C ARG A 461 35.88 1.25 6.34
N GLN A 462 35.35 1.28 5.13
CA GLN A 462 34.69 0.13 4.53
C GLN A 462 35.62 -1.07 4.33
N PHE A 463 36.88 -0.82 3.93
CA PHE A 463 37.90 -1.86 3.83
C PHE A 463 38.22 -2.51 5.17
N ARG A 464 38.26 -1.72 6.26
CA ARG A 464 38.42 -2.27 7.62
C ARG A 464 37.22 -3.14 8.01
N ASP A 465 36.01 -2.71 7.68
CA ASP A 465 34.79 -3.45 7.99
C ASP A 465 34.67 -4.75 7.18
N GLU A 466 34.96 -4.73 5.88
CA GLU A 466 34.98 -5.93 5.02
C GLU A 466 36.06 -6.92 5.49
N ARG A 467 37.28 -6.47 5.83
CA ARG A 467 38.30 -7.34 6.42
C ARG A 467 37.85 -7.89 7.76
N ARG A 468 37.27 -7.09 8.64
CA ARG A 468 36.78 -7.57 9.94
C ARG A 468 35.78 -8.70 9.75
N ARG A 469 34.82 -8.56 8.83
CA ARG A 469 33.83 -9.61 8.50
C ARG A 469 34.46 -10.88 7.92
N ALA A 470 35.52 -10.75 7.13
CA ALA A 470 36.24 -11.90 6.58
C ALA A 470 37.07 -12.67 7.62
N TYR A 471 37.56 -11.99 8.68
CA TYR A 471 38.41 -12.58 9.71
C TYR A 471 37.68 -12.93 11.02
N GLU A 472 36.49 -12.37 11.30
CA GLU A 472 35.69 -12.72 12.48
C GLU A 472 35.33 -14.22 12.58
N PRO A 473 35.02 -14.94 11.49
CA PRO A 473 34.78 -16.39 11.53
C PRO A 473 36.01 -17.21 11.94
N LEU A 474 37.24 -16.69 11.73
CA LEU A 474 38.49 -17.37 12.07
C LEU A 474 38.88 -17.20 13.55
N LEU A 475 38.43 -16.13 14.21
CA LEU A 475 38.76 -15.85 15.61
C LEU A 475 37.83 -16.55 16.61
N VAL A 476 36.63 -16.95 16.19
CA VAL A 476 35.66 -17.66 17.04
C VAL A 476 35.87 -19.18 17.01
N GLY A 477 36.76 -19.69 16.14
CA GLY A 477 37.06 -21.12 15.96
C GLY A 477 38.14 -21.72 16.88
N GLU A 478 38.82 -20.94 17.71
CA GLU A 478 39.95 -21.42 18.56
C GLU A 478 39.68 -21.40 20.07
N ALA A 479 38.41 -21.30 20.50
CA ALA A 479 38.06 -21.37 21.93
C ALA A 479 37.13 -22.56 22.25
N VAL A 480 37.45 -23.74 21.73
CA VAL A 480 36.95 -25.01 22.28
C VAL A 480 38.06 -26.05 22.18
N THR A 481 38.76 -26.30 23.29
CA THR A 481 39.13 -27.62 23.86
C THR A 481 40.27 -27.47 24.88
N PRO A 482 40.46 -28.42 25.83
CA PRO A 482 39.77 -29.71 25.98
C PRO A 482 38.60 -29.71 26.96
#